data_AF-A0A920HJB6-F1
#
_entry.id   AF-A0A920HJB6-F1
#
_cell.length_a   1.000
_cell.length_b   1.000
_cell.length_c   1.000
_cell.angle_alpha   90.00
_cell.angle_beta   90.00
_cell.angle_gamma   90.00
#
_symmetry.space_group_name_H-M   'P 1'
#
loop_
_entity.id
_entity.type
_entity.pdbx_description
1 polymer ?
#
loop_
_entity_poly.entity_id
_entity_poly.type
_entity_poly.pdbx_seq_one_letter_code
_entity_poly.pdbx_strand_id
1 'polypeptide(L)' 'MYVIDGIQTTDPNVMRDINPQDIENISVLKDGAAAVYGARASNGVIVVTTKRGSYNEKLF' A
#
# COMPACT_ATOMS: atom_id res chain seq x y z
N MET A 1 2.72 6.32 7.80
CA MET A 1 3.55 5.40 7.01
C MET A 1 2.73 4.87 5.86
N TYR A 2 3.30 4.75 4.67
CA TYR A 2 2.66 4.15 3.51
C TYR A 2 3.41 2.88 3.09
N VAL A 3 2.66 1.88 2.64
CA VAL A 3 3.19 0.68 2.01
C VAL A 3 2.53 0.57 0.66
N ILE A 4 3.30 0.70 -0.41
CA ILE A 4 2.79 0.58 -1.79
C ILE A 4 3.43 -0.65 -2.38
N ASP A 5 2.62 -1.64 -2.76
CA ASP A 5 3.13 -2.83 -3.45
C ASP A 5 4.22 -3.60 -2.68
N GLY A 6 4.18 -3.50 -1.34
CA GLY A 6 5.16 -4.07 -0.41
C GLY A 6 6.35 -3.16 -0.08
N ILE A 7 6.49 -2.02 -0.78
CA ILE A 7 7.54 -1.03 -0.54
C ILE A 7 7.09 -0.03 0.51
N GLN A 8 7.91 0.12 1.54
CA GLN A 8 7.66 0.96 2.70
C GLN A 8 8.21 2.37 2.49
N THR A 9 7.38 3.40 2.68
CA THR A 9 7.78 4.82 2.58
C THR A 9 7.09 5.71 3.61
N THR A 10 7.83 6.72 4.08
CA THR A 10 7.31 7.79 4.96
C THR A 10 7.06 9.09 4.20
N ASP A 11 7.29 9.12 2.89
CA ASP A 11 7.06 10.32 2.07
C ASP A 11 5.56 10.64 2.01
N PRO A 12 5.12 11.82 2.50
CA PRO A 12 3.73 12.24 2.44
C PRO A 12 3.23 12.51 1.01
N ASN A 13 4.12 12.72 0.04
CA ASN A 13 3.76 13.03 -1.34
C ASN A 13 3.61 11.79 -2.22
N VAL A 14 3.99 10.60 -1.75
CA VAL A 14 3.99 9.40 -2.59
C VAL A 14 2.63 9.07 -3.21
N MET A 15 1.53 9.44 -2.54
CA MET A 15 0.17 9.23 -3.03
C MET A 15 -0.21 10.18 -4.18
N ARG A 16 0.53 11.28 -4.37
CA ARG A 16 0.32 12.23 -5.47
C ARG A 16 0.81 11.70 -6.81
N ASP A 17 1.79 10.81 -6.78
CA ASP A 17 2.41 10.24 -7.97
C ASP A 17 1.71 8.96 -8.44
N ILE A 18 0.69 8.50 -7.72
CA ILE A 18 -0.11 7.31 -8.06
C ILE A 18 -1.42 7.76 -8.69
N ASN A 19 -1.73 7.25 -9.88
CA ASN A 19 -3.04 7.44 -10.49
C ASN A 19 -4.09 6.62 -9.71
N PRO A 20 -5.19 7.23 -9.23
CA PRO A 20 -6.24 6.51 -8.51
C PRO A 20 -6.88 5.38 -9.31
N GLN A 21 -6.88 5.46 -10.65
CA GLN A 21 -7.40 4.38 -11.51
C GLN A 21 -6.56 3.12 -11.45
N ASP A 22 -5.29 3.24 -11.08
CA ASP A 22 -4.35 2.13 -10.95
C ASP A 22 -4.37 1.53 -9.54
N ILE A 23 -5.19 2.05 -8.62
CA ILE A 23 -5.33 1.50 -7.27
C ILE A 23 -6.35 0.36 -7.30
N GLU A 24 -5.93 -0.82 -6.87
CA GLU A 24 -6.80 -1.98 -6.69
C GLU A 24 -7.49 -1.91 -5.33
N ASN A 25 -6.71 -1.66 -4.28
CA ASN A 25 -7.20 -1.67 -2.92
C ASN A 25 -6.37 -0.75 -2.02
N ILE A 26 -7.04 -0.15 -1.03
CA ILE A 26 -6.42 0.61 0.05
C ILE A 26 -6.89 0.01 1.38
N SER A 27 -5.94 -0.34 2.23
CA SER A 27 -6.21 -0.87 3.57
C SER A 27 -5.51 -0.04 4.63
N VAL A 28 -6.23 0.28 5.70
CA VAL A 28 -5.69 1.06 6.81
C VAL A 28 -5.53 0.15 8.01
N LEU A 29 -4.27 -0.08 8.40
CA LEU A 29 -3.92 -0.87 9.56
C LEU A 29 -3.71 0.05 10.75
N LYS A 30 -4.39 -0.27 11.85
CA LYS A 30 -4.31 0.44 13.14
C LYS A 30 -3.94 -0.53 14.25
N ASP A 31 -3.46 0.02 15.36
CA ASP A 31 -3.16 -0.71 16.59
C ASP A 31 -2.28 -1.96 16.33
N GLY A 32 -2.72 -3.12 16.80
CA GLY A 32 -1.97 -4.38 16.66
C GLY A 32 -1.70 -4.80 15.21
N ALA A 33 -2.57 -4.44 14.27
CA ALA A 33 -2.38 -4.79 12.85
C ALA A 33 -1.22 -4.02 12.20
N ALA A 34 -0.91 -2.82 12.71
CA ALA A 34 0.20 -2.00 12.24
C ALA A 34 1.56 -2.46 12.79
N ALA A 35 1.58 -3.23 13.88
CA ALA A 35 2.79 -3.64 14.60
C ALA A 35 3.78 -4.43 13.75
N VAL A 36 3.30 -5.14 12.71
CA VAL A 36 4.10 -5.93 11.77
C VAL A 36 5.10 -5.05 11.00
N TYR A 37 4.83 -3.75 10.88
CA TYR A 37 5.68 -2.77 10.19
C TYR A 37 6.60 -1.98 11.15
N GLY A 38 6.68 -2.39 12.43
CA GLY A 38 7.63 -1.88 13.42
C GLY A 38 7.34 -0.46 13.92
N ALA A 39 8.33 0.16 14.59
CA ALA A 39 8.14 1.42 15.31
C ALA A 39 7.69 2.61 14.44
N ARG A 40 7.96 2.59 13.12
CA ARG A 40 7.54 3.63 12.16
C ARG A 40 6.03 3.61 11.87
N ALA A 41 5.36 2.54 12.28
CA ALA A 41 3.92 2.34 12.16
C ALA A 41 3.15 2.76 13.42
N SER A 42 3.78 3.48 14.36
CA SER A 42 3.14 3.97 15.59
C SER A 42 1.86 4.76 15.36
N ASN A 43 1.78 5.50 14.24
CA ASN A 43 0.61 6.27 13.83
C ASN A 43 -0.35 5.48 12.90
N GLY A 44 -0.10 4.18 12.69
CA GLY A 44 -0.78 3.33 11.72
C GLY A 44 -0.09 3.28 10.34
N VAL A 45 -0.58 2.35 9.51
CA VAL A 45 -0.05 2.09 8.16
C VAL A 45 -1.18 2.15 7.14
N ILE A 46 -0.95 2.86 6.05
CA ILE A 46 -1.82 2.82 4.88
C ILE A 46 -1.14 1.91 3.86
N VAL A 47 -1.76 0.78 3.56
CA VAL A 47 -1.31 -0.19 2.56
C VAL A 47 -2.10 0.05 1.28
N VAL A 48 -1.38 0.22 0.18
CA VAL A 48 -1.90 0.47 -1.16
C VAL A 48 -1.40 -0.65 -2.06
N THR A 49 -2.33 -1.32 -2.72
CA THR A 49 -2.03 -2.33 -3.73
C THR A 49 -2.44 -1.74 -5.08
N THR A 50 -1.51 -1.70 -6.03
CA THR A 50 -1.82 -1.28 -7.40
C THR A 50 -2.40 -2.43 -8.18
N LYS A 51 -3.23 -2.12 -9.18
CA LYS A 51 -3.69 -3.03 -10.21
C LYS A 51 -2.48 -3.42 -11.02
N ARG A 52 -1.79 -4.48 -10.60
CA ARG A 52 -0.85 -5.14 -11.50
C ARG A 52 -1.71 -5.80 -12.56
N GLY A 53 -1.43 -5.53 -13.83
CA GLY A 53 -1.94 -6.39 -14.90
C GLY A 53 -1.59 -7.81 -14.48
N SER A 54 -2.61 -8.64 -14.26
CA SER A 54 -2.46 -10.03 -13.88
C SER A 54 -1.41 -10.65 -14.79
N TYR A 55 -0.17 -10.78 -14.31
CA TYR A 55 0.91 -11.44 -15.04
C TYR A 55 0.61 -12.94 -15.26
N ASN A 56 -0.56 -13.39 -14.76
CA ASN A 56 -1.08 -14.73 -14.79
C ASN A 56 -2.58 -14.78 -15.15
N GLU A 57 -3.18 -13.71 -15.72
CA GLU A 57 -4.46 -13.89 -16.42
C GLU A 57 -4.14 -14.67 -17.68
N LYS A 58 -4.25 -15.98 -17.56
CA LYS A 58 -4.33 -16.86 -18.70
C LYS A 58 -5.47 -16.33 -19.58
N LEU A 59 -5.09 -15.65 -20.64
CA LEU A 59 -5.91 -15.44 -21.83
C LEU A 59 -6.19 -16.83 -22.39
N PHE A 60 -7.28 -17.45 -21.93
CA PHE A 60 -7.88 -18.62 -22.54
C PHE A 60 -9.31 -18.26 -22.95
#